data_AF-A0AAX0XT82-F1
#
_entry.id   AF-A0AAX0XT82-F1
#
_cell.length_a   1.000
_cell.length_b   1.000
_cell.length_c   1.000
_cell.angle_alpha   90.00
_cell.angle_beta   90.00
_cell.angle_gamma   90.00
#
_symmetry.space_group_name_H-M   'P 1'
#
loop_
_entity.id
_entity.type
_entity.pdbx_description
1 polymer ?
#
loop_
_entity_poly.entity_id
_entity_poly.type
_entity_poly.pdbx_seq_one_letter_code
_entity_poly.pdbx_strand_id
1 'polypeptide(L)'
;MSIEEALEPWLSKPTWFSSHPSDQKQFSLAMRQLKQLSVSPSVEELEQVIIRRVEALPAMLGTPSDIPAAARQFAIKIHAKL
;
A
#
# COMPACT_ATOMS: atom_id res chain seq x y z
N MET A 1 10.30 13.09 1.67
CA MET A 1 9.22 12.10 1.82
C MET A 1 9.66 10.83 1.11
N SER A 2 9.64 9.70 1.80
CA SER A 2 9.93 8.38 1.22
C SER A 2 8.64 7.67 0.75
N ILE A 3 8.78 6.52 0.08
CA ILE A 3 7.65 5.66 -0.33
C ILE A 3 6.91 5.15 0.91
N GLU A 4 7.65 4.75 1.95
CA GLU A 4 7.10 4.30 3.23
C GLU A 4 6.26 5.40 3.88
N GLU A 5 6.79 6.62 3.99
CA GLU A 5 6.07 7.76 4.57
C GLU A 5 4.80 8.11 3.78
N ALA A 6 4.85 7.98 2.44
CA ALA A 6 3.71 8.23 1.57
C ALA A 6 2.64 7.13 1.66
N LEU A 7 3.02 5.87 1.93
CA LEU A 7 2.08 4.75 2.04
C LEU A 7 1.55 4.53 3.47
N GLU A 8 2.21 5.09 4.48
CA GLU A 8 1.89 4.89 5.90
C GLU A 8 0.42 5.13 6.28
N PRO A 9 -0.30 6.15 5.77
CA PRO A 9 -1.70 6.34 6.12
C PRO A 9 -2.58 5.14 5.79
N TRP A 10 -2.27 4.45 4.69
CA TRP A 10 -2.97 3.25 4.23
C TRP A 10 -2.41 1.97 4.86
N LEU A 11 -1.08 1.80 4.86
CA LEU A 11 -0.42 0.59 5.35
C LEU A 11 -0.29 0.52 6.88
N SER A 12 -0.76 1.53 7.62
CA SER A 12 -0.98 1.43 9.07
C SER A 12 -2.28 0.72 9.43
N LYS A 13 -3.13 0.37 8.46
CA LYS A 13 -4.42 -0.31 8.68
C LYS A 13 -4.29 -1.82 8.49
N PRO A 14 -4.64 -2.64 9.50
CA PRO A 14 -4.69 -4.10 9.35
C PRO A 14 -5.63 -4.57 8.22
N THR A 15 -6.57 -3.73 7.81
CA THR A 15 -7.54 -3.96 6.73
C THR A 15 -7.15 -3.29 5.41
N TRP A 16 -5.86 -3.00 5.18
CA TRP A 16 -5.34 -2.34 3.97
C TRP A 16 -5.87 -2.90 2.63
N PHE A 17 -6.16 -4.20 2.59
CA PHE A 17 -6.68 -4.92 1.43
C PHE A 17 -8.19 -4.72 1.18
N SER A 18 -8.91 -4.15 2.16
CA SER A 18 -10.36 -4.08 2.13
C SER A 18 -10.87 -2.94 1.25
N SER A 19 -12.09 -3.10 0.72
CA SER A 19 -12.80 -2.04 0.01
C SER A 19 -13.62 -1.15 0.95
N HIS A 20 -13.40 -1.20 2.26
CA HIS A 20 -14.17 -0.39 3.20
C HIS A 20 -13.91 1.12 2.97
N PRO A 21 -14.93 2.00 3.05
CA PRO A 21 -14.76 3.43 2.73
C PRO A 21 -13.67 4.14 3.54
N SER A 22 -13.43 3.72 4.78
CA SER A 22 -12.33 4.25 5.61
C SER A 22 -10.96 3.96 5.00
N ASP A 23 -10.74 2.71 4.56
CA ASP A 23 -9.48 2.27 3.98
C ASP A 23 -9.26 2.90 2.60
N GLN A 24 -10.34 3.04 1.80
CA GLN A 24 -10.28 3.76 0.52
C GLN A 24 -9.86 5.23 0.67
N LYS A 25 -10.32 5.92 1.73
CA LYS A 25 -9.91 7.29 2.03
C LYS A 25 -8.42 7.37 2.34
N GLN A 26 -7.90 6.45 3.15
CA GLN A 26 -6.47 6.38 3.47
C GLN A 26 -5.63 6.02 2.24
N PHE A 27 -6.09 5.09 1.41
CA PHE A 27 -5.45 4.75 0.14
C PHE A 27 -5.39 5.95 -0.80
N SER A 28 -6.46 6.74 -0.89
CA SER A 28 -6.49 7.96 -1.70
C SER A 28 -5.51 9.03 -1.18
N LEU A 29 -5.36 9.16 0.15
CA LEU A 29 -4.36 10.02 0.76
C LEU A 29 -2.94 9.55 0.40
N ALA A 30 -2.67 8.26 0.51
CA ALA A 30 -1.39 7.66 0.16
C ALA A 30 -1.03 7.87 -1.32
N MET A 31 -1.99 7.67 -2.23
CA MET A 31 -1.82 7.96 -3.66
C MET A 31 -1.48 9.44 -3.91
N ARG A 32 -2.11 10.37 -3.19
CA ARG A 32 -1.79 11.79 -3.31
C ARG A 32 -0.37 12.10 -2.84
N GLN A 33 0.08 11.46 -1.76
CA GLN A 33 1.44 11.61 -1.25
C GLN A 33 2.48 11.01 -2.21
N LEU A 34 2.22 9.82 -2.76
CA LEU A 34 3.11 9.21 -3.77
C LEU A 34 3.31 10.12 -4.99
N LYS A 35 2.27 10.81 -5.45
CA LYS A 35 2.35 11.78 -6.56
C LYS A 35 3.18 13.03 -6.27
N GLN A 36 3.52 13.28 -5.00
CA GLN A 36 4.35 14.40 -4.58
C GLN A 36 5.84 14.01 -4.46
N LEU A 37 6.18 12.74 -4.67
CA LEU A 37 7.57 12.30 -4.71
C LEU A 37 8.28 12.90 -5.93
N SER A 38 9.57 13.22 -5.78
CA SER A 38 10.39 13.74 -6.87
C SER A 38 10.69 12.71 -7.95
N VAL A 39 10.60 11.42 -7.61
CA VAL A 39 10.82 10.29 -8.49
C VAL A 39 9.63 9.34 -8.35
N SER A 40 9.11 8.87 -9.48
CA SER A 40 8.05 7.87 -9.47
C SER A 40 8.64 6.52 -9.05
N PRO A 41 8.15 5.90 -7.97
CA PRO A 41 8.64 4.61 -7.52
C PRO A 41 8.26 3.49 -8.49
N SER A 42 9.14 2.51 -8.65
CA SER A 42 8.91 1.29 -9.42
C SER A 42 7.90 0.36 -8.76
N VAL A 43 7.39 -0.61 -9.53
CA VAL A 43 6.52 -1.67 -9.00
C VAL A 43 7.23 -2.46 -7.89
N GLU A 44 8.50 -2.80 -8.10
CA GLU A 44 9.30 -3.56 -7.13
C GLU A 44 9.51 -2.80 -5.82
N GLU A 45 9.79 -1.50 -5.86
CA GLU A 45 9.94 -0.67 -4.66
C GLU A 45 8.62 -0.57 -3.88
N LEU A 46 7.49 -0.38 -4.58
CA LEU A 46 6.16 -0.37 -3.98
C LEU A 46 5.83 -1.72 -3.34
N GLU A 47 6.08 -2.83 -4.04
CA GLU A 47 5.84 -4.19 -3.56
C GLU A 47 6.61 -4.47 -2.26
N GLN A 48 7.92 -4.16 -2.23
CA GLN A 48 8.77 -4.38 -1.05
C GLN A 48 8.29 -3.59 0.16
N VAL A 49 7.92 -2.32 -0.03
CA VAL A 49 7.39 -1.48 1.05
C VAL A 49 6.07 -2.03 1.58
N ILE A 50 5.16 -2.44 0.69
CA ILE A 50 3.88 -3.03 1.08
C ILE A 50 4.11 -4.29 1.91
N ILE A 51 4.88 -5.26 1.41
CA ILE A 51 5.17 -6.52 2.11
C ILE A 51 5.74 -6.24 3.50
N ARG A 52 6.83 -5.47 3.56
CA ARG A 52 7.53 -5.19 4.82
C ARG A 52 6.62 -4.55 5.87
N ARG A 53 5.69 -3.68 5.43
CA ARG A 53 4.81 -2.99 6.36
C ARG A 53 3.65 -3.86 6.83
N VAL A 54 3.02 -4.61 5.92
CA VAL A 54 1.81 -5.39 6.23
C VAL A 54 2.13 -6.67 7.00
N GLU A 55 3.33 -7.24 6.84
CA GLU A 55 3.81 -8.37 7.67
C GLU A 55 3.94 -7.99 9.15
N ALA A 56 4.13 -6.71 9.46
CA ALA A 56 4.20 -6.20 10.83
C ALA A 56 2.82 -5.89 11.44
N LEU A 57 1.72 -6.06 10.68
CA LEU A 57 0.36 -5.81 11.16
C LEU A 57 -0.28 -7.08 11.72
N PRO A 58 -1.21 -6.97 12.68
CA PRO A 58 -2.02 -8.11 13.09
C PRO A 58 -2.86 -8.62 11.90
N ALA A 59 -2.95 -9.93 11.75
CA ALA A 59 -3.86 -10.55 10.79
C ALA A 59 -5.32 -10.31 11.21
N MET A 60 -6.16 -9.95 10.25
CA MET A 60 -7.61 -9.76 10.41
C MET A 60 -8.36 -10.80 9.60
N LEU A 61 -9.67 -10.93 9.86
CA LEU A 61 -10.52 -11.71 8.98
C LEU A 61 -10.46 -11.15 7.55
N GLY A 62 -10.13 -12.00 6.59
CA GLY A 62 -9.98 -11.62 5.18
C GLY A 62 -8.57 -11.17 4.78
N THR A 63 -7.60 -11.14 5.70
CA THR A 63 -6.19 -10.91 5.33
C THR A 63 -5.76 -11.93 4.27
N PRO A 64 -5.14 -11.50 3.16
CA PRO A 64 -4.69 -12.42 2.11
C PRO A 64 -3.77 -13.51 2.66
N SER A 65 -3.99 -14.75 2.24
CA SER A 65 -3.12 -15.88 2.60
C SER A 65 -1.75 -15.82 1.92
N ASP A 66 -1.67 -15.15 0.76
CA ASP A 66 -0.45 -14.87 0.01
C ASP A 66 -0.21 -13.36 -0.02
N ILE A 67 0.52 -12.88 0.99
CA ILE A 67 0.86 -11.46 1.15
C ILE A 67 1.73 -10.95 -0.03
N PRO A 68 2.80 -11.65 -0.45
CA PRO A 68 3.58 -11.23 -1.62
C PRO A 68 2.74 -11.05 -2.89
N ALA A 69 1.88 -12.01 -3.23
CA ALA A 69 1.04 -11.89 -4.42
C ALA A 69 0.06 -10.72 -4.32
N ALA A 70 -0.58 -10.51 -3.16
CA ALA A 70 -1.47 -9.38 -2.94
C ALA A 70 -0.73 -8.04 -3.01
N ALA A 71 0.43 -7.93 -2.36
CA ALA A 71 1.27 -6.75 -2.39
C ALA A 71 1.67 -6.37 -3.82
N ARG A 72 2.12 -7.35 -4.62
CA ARG A 72 2.46 -7.15 -6.03
C ARG A 72 1.28 -6.64 -6.85
N GLN A 73 0.08 -7.19 -6.65
CA GLN A 73 -1.12 -6.73 -7.35
C GLN A 73 -1.47 -5.27 -7.00
N PHE A 74 -1.34 -4.87 -5.75
CA PHE A 74 -1.53 -3.48 -5.35
C PHE A 74 -0.42 -2.57 -5.90
N ALA A 75 0.84 -3.00 -5.86
CA ALA A 75 1.97 -2.26 -6.44
C ALA A 75 1.77 -1.96 -7.93
N ILE A 76 1.36 -2.96 -8.73
CA ILE A 76 1.04 -2.77 -10.15
C ILE A 76 -0.08 -1.74 -10.34
N LYS A 77 -1.16 -1.84 -9.54
CA LYS A 77 -2.31 -0.91 -9.62
C LYS A 77 -1.95 0.50 -9.20
N ILE A 78 -1.07 0.66 -8.22
CA ILE A 78 -0.56 1.96 -7.76
C ILE A 78 0.29 2.56 -8.87
N HIS A 79 1.30 1.84 -9.35
CA HIS A 79 2.22 2.28 -10.39
C HIS A 79 1.50 2.71 -11.66
N ALA A 80 0.46 1.98 -12.09
CA ALA A 80 -0.34 2.34 -13.26
C ALA A 80 -1.14 3.65 -13.11
N LYS A 81 -1.23 4.22 -11.89
CA LYS A 81 -2.00 5.43 -11.57
C LYS A 81 -1.13 6.62 -11.12
N LEU A 82 0.17 6.40 -10.94
CA LEU A 82 1.15 7.45 -10.67
C LEU A 82 1.45 8.20 -11.97
#